data_AF-A0A1Y0EA70-F1
#
_entry.id   AF-A0A1Y0EA70-F1
#
_cell.length_a   1.000
_cell.length_b   1.000
_cell.length_c   1.000
_cell.angle_alpha   90.00
_cell.angle_beta   90.00
_cell.angle_gamma   90.00
#
_symmetry.space_group_name_H-M   'P 1'
#
loop_
_entity.id
_entity.type
_entity.pdbx_description
1 polymer ?
#
loop_
_entity_poly.entity_id
_entity_poly.type
_entity_poly.pdbx_seq_one_letter_code
_entity_poly.pdbx_strand_id
1 'polypeptide(L)'
;MAGTLSHAILDGAARVLEAAGVAAILLGAAIALAHVIGGILRRDDGEKLFERFRTELAKSILIGVEFLIAADIIGTVIVDPSLDSLAVLALIVLIRTFLSFSLEVEIEGRWPWNRNRNRHED
;
A
#
# COMPACT_ATOMS: atom_id res chain seq x y z
N MET A 1 0.22 -37.08 0.37
CA MET A 1 -0.76 -36.43 1.26
C MET A 1 -0.19 -35.25 2.06
N ALA A 2 1.05 -35.31 2.58
CA ALA A 2 1.63 -34.17 3.30
C ALA A 2 1.82 -32.89 2.43
N GLY A 3 2.25 -33.05 1.17
CA GLY A 3 2.46 -31.91 0.25
C GLY A 3 1.18 -31.18 -0.21
N THR A 4 0.06 -31.90 -0.36
CA THR A 4 -1.24 -31.27 -0.71
C THR A 4 -1.83 -30.48 0.46
N LEU A 5 -1.58 -30.92 1.70
CA LEU A 5 -2.03 -30.21 2.89
C LEU A 5 -1.23 -28.92 3.12
N SER A 6 0.09 -28.93 2.88
CA SER A 6 0.91 -27.72 3.01
C SER A 6 0.54 -26.65 1.99
N HIS A 7 0.28 -27.03 0.73
CA HIS A 7 -0.14 -26.07 -0.30
C HIS A 7 -1.49 -25.43 0.03
N ALA A 8 -2.47 -26.22 0.49
CA ALA A 8 -3.78 -25.69 0.88
C ALA A 8 -3.70 -24.71 2.07
N ILE A 9 -2.83 -24.97 3.05
CA ILE A 9 -2.63 -24.08 4.20
C ILE A 9 -1.97 -22.77 3.76
N LEU A 10 -0.94 -22.84 2.91
CA LEU A 10 -0.23 -21.67 2.42
C LEU A 10 -1.12 -20.78 1.54
N ASP A 11 -1.91 -21.38 0.64
CA ASP A 11 -2.90 -20.65 -0.16
C ASP A 11 -3.96 -19.97 0.70
N GLY A 12 -4.45 -20.68 1.74
CA GLY A 12 -5.38 -20.11 2.70
C GLY A 12 -4.78 -18.93 3.44
N ALA A 13 -3.52 -19.05 3.89
CA ALA A 13 -2.81 -17.99 4.59
C ALA A 13 -2.59 -16.76 3.70
N ALA A 14 -2.16 -16.95 2.44
CA ALA A 14 -1.97 -15.87 1.48
C ALA A 14 -3.28 -15.09 1.25
N ARG A 15 -4.40 -15.79 1.03
CA ARG A 15 -5.72 -15.15 0.85
C ARG A 15 -6.20 -14.40 2.08
N VAL A 16 -5.92 -14.92 3.28
CA VAL A 16 -6.27 -14.23 4.54
C VAL A 16 -5.44 -12.96 4.70
N LEU A 17 -4.14 -13.00 4.41
CA LEU A 17 -3.28 -11.82 4.44
C LEU A 17 -3.69 -10.79 3.39
N GLU A 18 -4.02 -11.23 2.17
CA GLU A 18 -4.52 -10.37 1.10
C GLU A 18 -5.81 -9.66 1.54
N ALA A 19 -6.79 -10.43 2.03
CA ALA A 19 -8.05 -9.89 2.52
C ALA A 19 -7.84 -8.91 3.69
N ALA A 20 -6.93 -9.23 4.62
CA ALA A 20 -6.59 -8.35 5.73
C ALA A 20 -5.95 -7.03 5.25
N GLY A 21 -5.03 -7.10 4.30
CA GLY A 21 -4.38 -5.93 3.70
C GLY A 21 -5.38 -5.03 2.98
N VAL A 22 -6.22 -5.61 2.12
CA VAL A 22 -7.30 -4.87 1.43
C VAL A 22 -8.27 -4.26 2.44
N ALA A 23 -8.70 -5.03 3.45
CA ALA A 23 -9.60 -4.54 4.48
C ALA A 23 -8.99 -3.38 5.29
N ALA A 24 -7.71 -3.45 5.65
CA ALA A 24 -7.03 -2.37 6.37
C ALA A 24 -7.03 -1.06 5.58
N ILE A 25 -6.76 -1.12 4.26
CA ILE A 25 -6.79 0.05 3.37
C ILE A 25 -8.21 0.59 3.27
N LEU A 26 -9.19 -0.26 2.99
CA LEU A 26 -10.58 0.16 2.79
C LEU A 26 -11.18 0.76 4.07
N LEU A 27 -10.98 0.12 5.22
CA LEU A 27 -11.48 0.62 6.50
C LEU A 27 -10.80 1.94 6.89
N GLY A 28 -9.48 2.05 6.72
CA GLY A 28 -8.77 3.28 7.02
C GLY A 28 -9.18 4.44 6.10
N ALA A 29 -9.35 4.18 4.80
CA ALA A 29 -9.87 5.16 3.86
C ALA A 29 -11.31 5.59 4.20
N ALA A 30 -12.19 4.63 4.57
CA ALA A 30 -13.56 4.92 4.98
C ALA A 30 -13.63 5.77 6.25
N ILE A 31 -12.80 5.46 7.26
CA ILE A 31 -12.68 6.24 8.50
C ILE A 31 -12.16 7.65 8.21
N ALA A 32 -11.11 7.77 7.40
CA ALA A 32 -10.55 9.06 7.01
C ALA A 32 -11.60 9.93 6.30
N LEU A 33 -12.37 9.33 5.39
CA LEU A 33 -13.45 10.02 4.69
C LEU A 33 -14.58 10.43 5.64
N ALA A 34 -14.98 9.56 6.57
CA ALA A 34 -16.00 9.88 7.57
C ALA A 34 -15.57 11.06 8.47
N HIS A 35 -14.29 11.13 8.85
CA HIS A 35 -13.75 12.26 9.59
C HIS A 35 -13.81 13.57 8.80
N VAL A 36 -13.46 13.54 7.50
CA VAL A 36 -13.56 14.72 6.62
C VAL A 36 -15.00 15.19 6.50
N ILE A 37 -15.94 14.28 6.22
CA ILE A 37 -17.37 14.61 6.11
C ILE A 37 -17.86 15.23 7.42
N GLY A 38 -17.56 14.60 8.56
CA GLY A 38 -17.91 15.14 9.87
C GLY A 38 -17.34 16.54 10.12
N GLY A 39 -16.08 16.79 9.74
CA GLY A 39 -15.44 18.10 9.85
C GLY A 39 -16.07 19.16 8.96
N ILE A 40 -16.43 18.81 7.72
CA ILE A 40 -17.14 19.72 6.80
C ILE A 40 -18.50 20.13 7.39
N LEU A 41 -19.27 19.19 7.96
CA LEU A 41 -20.54 19.51 8.61
C LEU A 41 -20.36 20.44 9.83
N ARG A 42 -19.21 20.37 10.51
CA ARG A 42 -18.86 21.24 11.64
C ARG A 42 -18.23 22.57 11.21
N ARG A 43 -18.03 22.78 9.91
CA ARG A 43 -17.31 23.93 9.33
C ARG A 43 -15.88 24.08 9.82
N ASP A 44 -15.19 22.95 9.99
CA ASP A 44 -13.76 22.94 10.25
C ASP A 44 -12.98 23.48 9.05
N ASP A 45 -11.74 23.89 9.31
CA ASP A 45 -10.82 24.41 8.30
C ASP A 45 -10.48 23.34 7.23
N GLY A 46 -10.71 23.66 5.96
CA GLY A 46 -10.55 22.72 4.84
C GLY A 46 -9.10 22.23 4.65
N GLU A 47 -8.10 23.07 4.94
CA GLU A 47 -6.69 22.70 4.82
C GLU A 47 -6.34 21.65 5.88
N LYS A 48 -6.80 21.86 7.12
CA LYS A 48 -6.61 20.89 8.22
C LYS A 48 -7.32 19.56 7.95
N LEU A 49 -8.51 19.58 7.34
CA LEU A 49 -9.22 18.36 6.96
C LEU A 49 -8.48 17.59 5.87
N PHE A 50 -7.90 18.28 4.90
CA PHE A 50 -7.11 17.65 3.84
C PHE A 50 -5.81 17.02 4.37
N GLU A 51 -5.05 17.74 5.20
CA GLU A 51 -3.84 17.20 5.82
C GLU A 51 -4.14 15.96 6.67
N ARG A 52 -5.23 16.02 7.45
CA ARG A 52 -5.67 14.89 8.27
C ARG A 52 -6.08 13.69 7.43
N PHE A 53 -6.88 13.91 6.38
CA PHE A 53 -7.26 12.85 5.44
C PHE A 53 -6.04 12.17 4.82
N ARG A 54 -5.10 12.98 4.30
CA ARG A 54 -3.87 12.46 3.68
C ARG A 54 -3.05 11.63 4.66
N THR A 55 -2.95 12.08 5.90
CA THR A 55 -2.21 11.38 6.96
C THR A 55 -2.88 10.06 7.35
N GLU A 56 -4.19 10.06 7.58
CA GLU A 56 -4.94 8.85 7.96
C GLU A 56 -4.95 7.83 6.83
N LEU A 57 -5.17 8.29 5.58
CA LEU A 57 -5.10 7.45 4.39
C LEU A 57 -3.70 6.83 4.23
N ALA A 58 -2.63 7.63 4.32
CA ALA A 58 -1.26 7.13 4.19
C ALA A 58 -0.92 6.06 5.24
N LYS A 59 -1.34 6.25 6.50
CA LYS A 59 -1.17 5.25 7.57
C LYS A 59 -1.89 3.94 7.26
N SER A 60 -3.12 4.02 6.77
CA SER A 60 -3.89 2.81 6.41
C SER A 60 -3.28 2.05 5.23
N ILE A 61 -2.77 2.78 4.22
CA ILE A 61 -2.06 2.20 3.09
C ILE A 61 -0.80 1.50 3.58
N LEU A 62 0.00 2.13 4.44
CA LEU A 62 1.23 1.54 4.98
C LEU A 62 0.98 0.17 5.62
N ILE A 63 -0.02 0.08 6.50
CA ILE A 63 -0.42 -1.19 7.14
C ILE A 63 -0.91 -2.20 6.09
N GLY A 64 -1.77 -1.77 5.17
CA GLY A 64 -2.27 -2.64 4.12
C GLY A 64 -1.16 -3.23 3.25
N VAL A 65 -0.17 -2.42 2.91
CA VAL A 65 0.99 -2.86 2.12
C VAL A 65 1.82 -3.91 2.85
N GLU A 66 2.01 -3.82 4.17
CA GLU A 66 2.73 -4.84 4.94
C GLU A 66 2.06 -6.22 4.81
N PHE A 67 0.72 -6.27 4.89
CA PHE A 67 -0.03 -7.51 4.70
C PHE A 67 -0.01 -8.00 3.25
N LEU A 68 -0.17 -7.11 2.27
CA LEU A 68 -0.16 -7.46 0.86
C LEU A 68 1.20 -8.00 0.40
N ILE A 69 2.30 -7.40 0.87
CA ILE A 69 3.65 -7.91 0.59
C ILE A 69 3.82 -9.30 1.20
N ALA A 70 3.33 -9.54 2.42
CA ALA A 70 3.39 -10.87 3.03
C ALA A 70 2.57 -11.89 2.23
N ALA A 71 1.38 -11.52 1.74
CA ALA A 71 0.56 -12.36 0.89
C ALA A 71 1.27 -12.73 -0.43
N ASP A 72 1.88 -11.74 -1.10
CA ASP A 72 2.63 -11.93 -2.35
C ASP A 72 3.83 -12.86 -2.17
N ILE A 73 4.58 -12.72 -1.07
CA ILE A 73 5.71 -13.59 -0.75
C ILE A 73 5.23 -15.04 -0.55
N ILE A 74 4.17 -15.26 0.22
CA ILE A 74 3.66 -16.62 0.46
C ILE A 74 3.14 -17.23 -0.83
N GLY A 75 2.34 -16.49 -1.60
CA GLY A 75 1.72 -16.97 -2.83
C GLY A 75 2.72 -17.33 -3.93
N THR A 76 3.85 -16.63 -4.02
CA THR A 76 4.81 -16.85 -5.12
C THR A 76 6.08 -17.59 -4.73
N VAL A 77 6.70 -17.26 -3.59
CA VAL A 77 8.00 -17.85 -3.23
C VAL A 77 7.83 -19.26 -2.64
N ILE A 78 6.70 -19.52 -1.98
CA ILE A 78 6.54 -20.71 -1.13
C ILE A 78 5.61 -21.76 -1.77
N VAL A 79 4.55 -21.34 -2.46
CA VAL A 79 3.54 -22.28 -2.99
C VAL A 79 3.92 -22.87 -4.35
N ASP A 80 4.29 -22.02 -5.32
CA ASP A 80 4.67 -22.48 -6.67
C ASP A 80 5.86 -21.66 -7.19
N PRO A 81 7.11 -22.14 -6.98
CA PRO A 81 8.32 -21.44 -7.39
C PRO A 81 8.57 -21.56 -8.91
N SER A 82 7.59 -21.22 -9.73
CA SER A 82 7.72 -21.17 -11.20
C SER A 82 8.24 -19.80 -11.65
N LEU A 83 9.15 -19.79 -12.62
CA LEU A 83 9.70 -18.54 -13.17
C LEU A 83 8.62 -17.69 -13.86
N ASP A 84 7.59 -18.31 -14.42
CA ASP A 84 6.48 -17.61 -15.09
C ASP A 84 5.60 -16.87 -14.08
N SER A 85 5.20 -17.53 -12.99
CA SER A 85 4.42 -16.91 -11.90
C SER A 85 5.22 -15.77 -11.25
N LEU A 86 6.52 -15.97 -11.04
CA LEU A 86 7.40 -14.94 -10.48
C LEU A 86 7.59 -13.75 -11.44
N ALA A 87 7.65 -13.99 -12.75
CA ALA A 87 7.77 -12.95 -13.77
C ALA A 87 6.51 -12.07 -13.84
N VAL A 88 5.31 -12.66 -13.75
CA VAL A 88 4.05 -11.91 -13.69
C VAL A 88 3.98 -11.05 -12.43
N LEU A 89 4.31 -11.60 -11.26
CA LEU A 89 4.35 -10.82 -10.03
C LEU A 89 5.37 -9.67 -10.11
N ALA A 90 6.59 -9.95 -10.56
CA ALA A 90 7.64 -8.94 -10.72
C ALA A 90 7.19 -7.82 -11.67
N LEU A 91 6.49 -8.15 -12.74
CA LEU A 91 5.92 -7.17 -13.67
C LEU A 91 4.84 -6.32 -13.01
N ILE A 92 3.93 -6.90 -12.23
CA ILE A 92 2.91 -6.16 -11.48
C ILE A 92 3.55 -5.20 -10.48
N VAL A 93 4.54 -5.66 -9.71
CA VAL A 93 5.29 -4.83 -8.74
C VAL A 93 6.04 -3.70 -9.46
N LEU A 94 6.63 -3.98 -10.62
CA LEU A 94 7.33 -2.98 -11.44
C LEU A 94 6.37 -1.90 -11.93
N ILE A 95 5.21 -2.30 -12.47
CA ILE A 95 4.17 -1.37 -12.92
C ILE A 95 3.72 -0.49 -11.76
N ARG A 96 3.45 -1.09 -10.59
CA ARG A 96 3.04 -0.35 -9.39
C ARG A 96 4.09 0.68 -8.99
N THR A 97 5.35 0.26 -8.90
CA THR A 97 6.46 1.14 -8.51
C THR A 97 6.60 2.28 -9.50
N PHE A 98 6.58 1.99 -10.81
CA PHE A 98 6.69 3.00 -11.85
C PHE A 98 5.53 4.00 -11.84
N LEU A 99 4.28 3.54 -11.71
CA LEU A 99 3.10 4.42 -11.67
C LEU A 99 3.08 5.27 -10.40
N SER A 100 3.33 4.68 -9.23
CA SER A 100 3.41 5.42 -7.97
C SER A 100 4.52 6.46 -8.02
N PHE A 101 5.68 6.11 -8.58
CA PHE A 101 6.79 7.02 -8.76
C PHE A 101 6.48 8.15 -9.75
N SER A 102 5.89 7.83 -10.90
CA SER A 102 5.52 8.82 -11.92
C SER A 102 4.52 9.84 -11.38
N LEU A 103 3.53 9.40 -10.60
CA LEU A 103 2.56 10.29 -9.95
C LEU A 103 3.22 11.18 -8.89
N GLU A 104 4.16 10.65 -8.11
CA GLU A 104 4.90 11.46 -7.13
C GLU A 104 5.73 12.56 -7.81
N VAL A 105 6.38 12.25 -8.94
CA VAL A 105 7.12 13.24 -9.75
C VAL A 105 6.19 14.29 -10.34
N GLU A 106 5.03 13.90 -10.87
CA GLU A 106 4.04 14.83 -11.43
C GLU A 106 3.50 15.79 -10.36
N ILE A 107 3.18 15.28 -9.17
CA ILE A 107 2.64 16.07 -8.07
C ILE A 107 3.71 17.02 -7.49
N GLU A 108 4.95 16.58 -7.35
CA GLU A 108 6.01 17.39 -6.74
C GLU A 108 6.75 18.29 -7.74
N GLY A 109 6.58 18.05 -9.04
CA GLY A 109 7.29 18.73 -10.13
C GLY A 109 8.80 18.59 -10.06
N ARG A 110 9.31 17.68 -9.23
CA ARG A 110 10.73 17.48 -8.91
C ARG A 110 10.99 15.99 -8.75
N TRP A 111 12.14 15.54 -9.25
CA TRP A 111 12.56 14.16 -9.04
C TRP A 111 12.85 13.89 -7.55
N PRO A 112 12.48 12.72 -7.01
CA PRO A 112 12.58 12.42 -5.57
C PRO A 112 14.01 12.42 -5.02
N TRP A 113 15.02 12.18 -5.88
CA TRP A 113 16.44 12.30 -5.51
C TRP A 113 16.93 13.74 -5.40
N ASN A 114 16.08 14.73 -5.71
CA ASN A 114 16.39 16.16 -5.54
C ASN A 114 15.92 16.70 -4.18
N ARG A 115 15.51 15.83 -3.25
CA ARG A 115 15.16 16.21 -1.87
C ARG A 115 16.43 16.54 -1.07
N ASN A 116 16.77 17.83 -1.07
CA ASN A 116 17.69 18.54 -0.16
C ASN A 116 19.19 18.23 -0.27
N ARG A 117 19.89 19.05 -1.06
CA ARG A 117 21.19 19.59 -0.67
C ARG A 117 20.98 21.06 -0.37
N ASN A 118 20.77 21.42 0.91
CA ASN A 118 20.95 22.75 1.53
C ASN A 118 20.47 22.70 2.98
N ARG A 119 21.32 22.23 3.89
CA ARG A 119 21.18 22.46 5.33
C ARG A 119 22.56 22.50 5.98
N HIS A 120 23.34 23.52 5.63
CA HIS A 120 24.54 23.92 6.35
C HIS A 120 24.87 25.37 5.97
N GLU A 121 24.16 26.31 6.58
CA GLU A 121 24.69 27.62 6.94
C GLU A 121 24.23 27.88 8.38
N ASP A 122 25.19 28.29 9.20
CA ASP A 122 25.20 28.59 10.64
C ASP A 122 25.53 27.44 11.62
#